data_AF-A0A6F9AZV1-F1
#
_entry.id   AF-A0A6F9AZV1-F1
#
_cell.length_a   1.000
_cell.length_b   1.000
_cell.length_c   1.000
_cell.angle_alpha   90.00
_cell.angle_beta   90.00
_cell.angle_gamma   90.00
#
_symmetry.space_group_name_H-M   'P 1'
#
loop_
_entity.id
_entity.type
_entity.pdbx_description
1 polymer ?
#
loop_
_entity_poly.entity_id
_entity_poly.type
_entity_poly.pdbx_seq_one_letter_code
_entity_poly.pdbx_strand_id
1 'polypeptide(L)'
;MDLKVESEEMDCKKPPPIEVFAHNSTLHGISHIFTYERVCIKRCLWVVFFLGSLTLLLFVCVDRIHFYLEYPHVTKLDEISTPTMVFPAVTFCNLNFFRFSRVTRNDLYHAGELLALLNQRKHFVTQML
;
A
#
# COMPACT_ATOMS: atom_id res chain seq x y z
N MET A 1 33.37 -37.34 65.21
CA MET A 1 32.93 -36.24 64.32
C MET A 1 33.13 -36.79 62.94
N ASP A 2 32.16 -37.56 62.49
CA ASP A 2 32.28 -38.37 61.29
C ASP A 2 31.50 -37.66 60.21
N LEU A 3 32.27 -37.10 59.28
CA LEU A 3 31.81 -36.30 58.17
C LEU A 3 30.75 -37.07 57.37
N LYS A 4 29.56 -36.49 57.32
CA LYS A 4 28.56 -36.83 56.31
C LYS A 4 29.01 -36.20 54.99
N VAL A 5 29.63 -37.01 54.14
CA VAL A 5 29.90 -36.66 52.74
C VAL A 5 28.56 -36.73 52.02
N GLU A 6 27.96 -35.58 51.74
CA GLU A 6 26.93 -35.47 50.71
C GLU A 6 27.64 -35.57 49.36
N SER A 7 27.39 -36.68 48.67
CA SER A 7 27.75 -36.86 47.28
C SER A 7 26.90 -35.87 46.47
N GLU A 8 27.47 -34.73 46.12
CA GLU A 8 26.94 -33.88 45.06
C GLU A 8 27.02 -34.65 43.75
N GLU A 9 25.95 -35.38 43.43
CA GLU A 9 25.73 -35.88 42.09
C GLU A 9 25.55 -34.67 41.17
N MET A 10 26.64 -34.34 40.47
CA MET A 10 26.66 -33.39 39.38
C MET A 10 25.79 -33.95 38.25
N ASP A 11 24.47 -33.76 38.36
CA ASP A 11 23.50 -34.06 37.32
C ASP A 11 23.88 -33.23 36.08
N CYS A 12 24.40 -33.93 35.08
CA CYS A 12 24.64 -33.38 33.76
C CYS A 12 23.26 -33.04 33.19
N LYS A 13 22.75 -31.83 33.51
CA LYS A 13 21.40 -31.36 33.18
C LYS A 13 21.14 -31.56 31.70
N LYS A 14 20.55 -32.70 31.35
CA LYS A 14 20.03 -32.94 30.01
C LYS A 14 18.99 -31.84 29.75
N PRO A 15 19.03 -31.16 28.60
CA PRO A 15 18.01 -30.18 28.30
C PRO A 15 16.64 -30.86 28.42
N PRO A 16 15.64 -30.18 29.01
CA PRO A 16 14.32 -30.74 29.17
C PRO A 16 13.81 -31.21 27.80
N PRO A 17 13.12 -32.36 27.73
CA PRO A 17 12.63 -32.89 26.47
C PRO A 17 11.71 -31.89 25.78
N ILE A 18 11.76 -31.85 24.44
CA ILE A 18 10.96 -30.93 23.60
C ILE A 18 9.45 -30.99 23.87
N GLU A 19 8.98 -32.10 24.44
CA GLU A 19 7.60 -32.31 24.88
C GLU A 19 7.18 -31.33 25.98
N VAL A 20 8.06 -31.07 26.95
CA VAL A 20 7.81 -30.12 28.05
C VAL A 20 7.68 -28.70 27.50
N PHE A 21 8.49 -28.37 26.47
CA PHE A 21 8.36 -27.11 25.76
C PHE A 21 7.06 -27.02 24.96
N ALA A 22 6.70 -28.08 24.23
CA ALA A 22 5.48 -28.12 23.42
C ALA A 22 4.20 -28.00 24.28
N HIS A 23 4.21 -28.55 25.49
CA HIS A 23 3.09 -28.45 26.43
C HIS A 23 3.00 -27.09 27.13
N ASN A 24 4.12 -26.41 27.34
CA ASN A 24 4.17 -25.08 27.98
C ASN A 24 4.06 -23.92 26.98
N SER A 25 4.01 -24.21 25.68
CA SER A 25 3.89 -23.20 24.63
C SER A 25 2.44 -22.75 24.44
N THR A 26 2.26 -21.49 24.04
CA THR A 26 0.95 -20.93 23.64
C THR A 26 0.59 -21.25 22.19
N LEU A 27 1.50 -21.89 21.44
CA LEU A 27 1.27 -22.31 20.05
C LEU A 27 0.23 -23.42 20.01
N HIS A 28 -0.98 -23.05 19.58
CA HIS A 28 -2.08 -23.99 19.43
C HIS A 28 -1.71 -25.11 18.43
N GLY A 29 -1.91 -26.37 18.84
CA GLY A 29 -1.61 -27.54 18.02
C GLY A 29 -0.21 -28.15 18.20
N ILE A 30 0.76 -27.43 18.79
CA ILE A 30 2.11 -27.98 18.97
C ILE A 30 2.13 -29.09 20.04
N SER A 31 1.31 -28.96 21.09
CA SER A 31 1.14 -29.98 22.12
C SER A 31 0.61 -31.31 21.55
N HIS A 32 -0.31 -31.25 20.58
CA HIS A 32 -0.89 -32.43 19.92
C HIS A 32 0.09 -33.11 18.94
N ILE A 33 1.09 -32.39 18.43
CA ILE A 33 2.13 -32.95 17.55
C ILE A 33 3.17 -33.74 18.34
N PHE A 34 3.51 -33.27 19.55
CA PHE A 34 4.54 -33.86 20.41
C PHE A 34 4.00 -34.77 21.54
N THR A 35 2.71 -35.14 21.50
CA THR A 35 2.15 -36.09 22.47
C THR A 35 2.64 -37.52 22.21
N TYR A 36 3.03 -38.24 23.28
CA TYR A 36 3.46 -39.64 23.28
C TYR A 36 2.29 -40.63 23.08
N GLU A 37 1.57 -40.56 21.96
CA GLU A 37 0.57 -41.58 21.60
C GLU A 37 1.09 -42.48 20.47
N ARG A 38 0.86 -43.81 20.58
CA ARG A 38 1.22 -44.82 19.57
C ARG A 38 0.52 -44.62 18.20
N VAL A 39 -0.44 -43.71 18.09
CA VAL A 39 -1.28 -43.52 16.90
C VAL A 39 -0.65 -42.51 15.94
N CYS A 40 0.32 -42.96 15.13
CA CYS A 40 1.03 -42.12 14.15
C CYS A 40 0.10 -41.34 13.20
N ILE A 41 -1.08 -41.88 12.86
CA ILE A 41 -2.03 -41.25 11.93
C ILE A 41 -2.58 -39.93 12.48
N LYS A 42 -2.98 -39.90 13.76
CA LYS A 42 -3.52 -38.68 14.39
C LYS A 42 -2.47 -37.58 14.44
N ARG A 43 -1.22 -37.94 14.74
CA ARG A 43 -0.09 -37.02 14.74
C ARG A 43 0.20 -36.47 13.33
N CYS A 44 0.21 -37.32 12.31
CA CYS A 44 0.37 -36.86 10.93
C CYS A 44 -0.73 -35.88 10.52
N LEU A 45 -1.99 -36.16 10.88
CA LEU A 45 -3.10 -35.24 10.62
C LEU A 45 -2.89 -33.90 11.31
N TRP A 46 -2.52 -33.88 12.59
CA TRP A 46 -2.24 -32.64 13.32
C TRP A 46 -1.07 -31.85 12.73
N VAL A 47 0.00 -32.52 12.30
CA VAL A 47 1.11 -31.87 11.59
C VAL A 47 0.65 -31.23 10.29
N VAL A 48 -0.15 -31.95 9.48
CA VAL A 48 -0.69 -31.42 8.22
C VAL A 48 -1.59 -30.21 8.48
N PHE A 49 -2.49 -30.28 9.45
CA PHE A 49 -3.35 -29.14 9.80
C PHE A 49 -2.56 -27.95 10.33
N PHE A 50 -1.60 -28.18 11.21
CA PHE A 50 -0.74 -27.12 11.74
C PHE A 50 0.07 -26.46 10.62
N LEU A 51 0.73 -27.26 9.78
CA LEU A 51 1.55 -26.74 8.68
C LEU A 51 0.70 -26.06 7.61
N GLY A 52 -0.49 -26.59 7.33
CA GLY A 52 -1.48 -25.97 6.46
C GLY A 52 -1.95 -24.62 7.01
N SER A 53 -2.26 -24.54 8.31
CA SER A 53 -2.67 -23.28 8.95
C SER A 53 -1.55 -22.24 8.94
N LEU A 54 -0.30 -22.66 9.18
CA LEU A 54 0.87 -21.79 9.14
C LEU A 54 1.13 -21.26 7.73
N THR A 55 1.03 -22.13 6.72
CA THR A 55 1.23 -21.75 5.32
C THR A 55 0.17 -20.76 4.87
N LEU A 56 -1.10 -21.02 5.21
CA LEU A 56 -2.22 -20.12 4.90
C LEU A 56 -2.03 -18.76 5.59
N LEU A 57 -1.63 -18.77 6.87
CA LEU A 57 -1.35 -17.54 7.62
C LEU A 57 -0.25 -16.71 6.94
N LEU A 58 0.89 -17.34 6.62
CA LEU A 58 2.00 -16.65 5.96
C LEU A 58 1.59 -16.10 4.59
N PHE A 59 0.85 -16.87 3.80
CA PHE A 59 0.35 -16.43 2.49
C PHE A 59 -0.53 -15.18 2.62
N VAL A 60 -1.53 -15.19 3.52
CA VAL A 60 -2.44 -14.05 3.74
C VAL A 60 -1.69 -12.85 4.31
N CYS A 61 -0.72 -13.06 5.22
CA CYS A 61 0.09 -11.98 5.76
C CYS A 61 0.93 -11.29 4.67
N VAL A 62 1.58 -12.05 3.79
CA VAL A 62 2.38 -11.49 2.68
C VAL A 62 1.48 -10.71 1.71
N ASP A 63 0.34 -11.28 1.32
CA ASP A 63 -0.65 -10.61 0.47
C ASP A 63 -1.10 -9.27 1.06
N ARG A 64 -1.40 -9.24 2.36
CA ARG A 64 -1.80 -8.01 3.06
C ARG A 64 -0.67 -6.99 3.20
N ILE A 65 0.58 -7.43 3.39
CA ILE A 65 1.75 -6.54 3.41
C ILE A 65 1.94 -5.91 2.03
N HIS A 66 1.84 -6.69 0.95
CA HIS A 66 1.94 -6.18 -0.41
C HIS A 66 0.86 -5.13 -0.69
N PHE A 67 -0.40 -5.45 -0.36
CA PHE A 67 -1.52 -4.53 -0.50
C PHE A 67 -1.35 -3.25 0.32
N TYR A 68 -0.80 -3.34 1.54
CA TYR A 68 -0.51 -2.16 2.35
C TYR A 68 0.56 -1.25 1.70
N LEU A 69 1.59 -1.85 1.10
CA LEU A 69 2.68 -1.13 0.44
C LEU A 69 2.31 -0.57 -0.94
N GLU A 70 1.16 -0.96 -1.50
CA GLU A 70 0.59 -0.31 -2.69
C GLU A 70 -0.05 1.05 -2.36
N TYR A 71 -0.19 1.39 -1.06
CA TYR A 71 -0.81 2.62 -0.57
C TYR A 71 -2.19 2.95 -1.21
N PRO A 72 -3.13 1.99 -1.27
CA PRO A 72 -4.46 2.25 -1.81
C PRO A 72 -5.21 3.23 -0.90
N HIS A 73 -5.92 4.18 -1.51
CA HIS A 73 -6.77 5.13 -0.81
C HIS A 73 -8.20 5.09 -1.36
N VAL A 74 -9.18 5.31 -0.48
CA VAL A 74 -10.59 5.40 -0.84
C VAL A 74 -11.09 6.79 -0.48
N THR A 75 -11.74 7.45 -1.43
CA THR A 75 -12.36 8.76 -1.21
C THR A 75 -13.83 8.58 -0.87
N LYS A 76 -14.27 9.12 0.26
CA LYS A 76 -15.68 9.24 0.61
C LYS A 76 -16.20 10.60 0.13
N LEU A 77 -17.33 10.59 -0.54
CA LEU A 77 -17.99 11.80 -1.04
C LEU A 77 -19.22 12.06 -0.18
N ASP A 78 -19.24 13.20 0.48
CA ASP A 78 -20.35 13.65 1.32
C ASP A 78 -20.83 15.01 0.81
N GLU A 79 -22.15 15.17 0.70
CA GLU A 79 -22.79 16.44 0.37
C GLU A 79 -23.24 17.12 1.67
N ILE A 80 -22.60 18.24 2.00
CA ILE A 80 -22.92 19.03 3.19
C ILE A 80 -23.46 20.40 2.79
N SER A 81 -24.60 20.78 3.35
CA SER A 81 -25.17 22.12 3.18
C SER A 81 -24.62 23.05 4.27
N THR A 82 -23.86 24.07 3.86
CA THR A 82 -23.30 25.06 4.79
C THR A 82 -24.12 26.36 4.74
N PRO A 83 -24.40 27.01 5.89
CA PRO A 83 -25.21 28.24 5.92
C PRO A 83 -24.51 29.44 5.26
N THR A 84 -23.19 29.37 5.12
CA THR A 84 -22.37 30.36 4.41
C THR A 84 -21.30 29.63 3.59
N MET A 85 -20.95 30.17 2.42
CA MET A 85 -19.92 29.64 1.52
C MET A 85 -19.16 30.82 0.92
N VAL A 86 -17.84 30.66 0.74
CA VAL A 86 -17.00 31.68 0.08
C VAL A 86 -17.36 31.74 -1.40
N PHE A 87 -17.72 32.92 -1.89
CA PHE A 87 -17.98 33.11 -3.32
C PHE A 87 -16.69 32.89 -4.12
N PRO A 88 -16.69 32.04 -5.16
CA PRO A 88 -15.48 31.69 -5.89
C PRO A 88 -14.99 32.85 -6.75
N ALA A 89 -13.71 32.82 -7.14
CA ALA A 89 -13.19 33.74 -8.13
C ALA A 89 -13.85 33.46 -9.50
N VAL A 90 -14.49 34.47 -10.08
CA VAL A 90 -15.07 34.39 -11.43
C VAL A 90 -14.10 35.06 -12.40
N THR A 91 -13.47 34.25 -13.25
CA THR A 91 -12.62 34.76 -14.33
C THR A 91 -13.41 34.77 -15.63
N PHE A 92 -13.53 35.94 -16.25
CA PHE A 92 -14.11 36.08 -17.57
C PHE A 92 -13.08 36.70 -18.52
N CYS A 93 -13.02 36.17 -19.73
CA CYS A 93 -12.18 36.69 -20.81
C CYS A 93 -13.04 36.93 -22.04
N ASN A 94 -12.69 37.95 -22.82
CA ASN A 94 -13.30 38.15 -24.12
C ASN A 94 -12.88 36.99 -25.05
N LEU A 95 -13.83 36.43 -25.81
CA LEU A 95 -13.54 35.42 -26.84
C LEU A 95 -12.66 35.99 -27.95
N ASN A 96 -12.68 37.31 -28.13
CA ASN A 96 -11.74 37.96 -29.02
C ASN A 96 -10.33 37.91 -28.42
N PHE A 97 -9.46 37.11 -29.05
CA PHE A 97 -8.08 36.88 -28.64
C PHE A 97 -7.23 38.15 -28.58
N PHE A 98 -7.46 39.08 -29.50
CA PHE A 98 -6.70 40.33 -29.54
C PHE A 98 -7.53 41.45 -30.16
N ARG A 99 -7.25 42.68 -29.75
CA ARG A 99 -7.88 43.85 -30.34
C ARG A 99 -7.15 44.19 -31.64
N PHE A 100 -7.82 44.04 -32.79
CA PHE A 100 -7.23 44.36 -34.10
C PHE A 100 -6.62 45.78 -34.15
N SER A 101 -7.27 46.75 -33.50
CA SER A 101 -6.77 48.14 -33.43
C SER A 101 -5.48 48.32 -32.61
N ARG A 102 -4.99 47.30 -31.92
CA ARG A 102 -3.76 47.32 -31.12
C ARG A 102 -2.63 46.48 -31.75
N VAL A 103 -2.89 45.82 -32.87
CA VAL A 103 -1.88 45.03 -33.60
C VAL A 103 -0.88 45.97 -34.26
N THR A 104 0.40 45.86 -33.91
CA THR A 104 1.46 46.66 -34.49
C THR A 104 2.10 45.97 -35.71
N ARG A 105 2.92 46.72 -36.48
CA ARG A 105 3.69 46.14 -37.59
C ARG A 105 4.67 45.05 -37.13
N ASN A 106 5.23 45.20 -35.93
CA ASN A 106 6.13 44.20 -35.35
C ASN A 106 5.37 42.90 -35.05
N ASP A 107 4.18 43.01 -34.45
CA ASP A 107 3.32 41.86 -34.16
C ASP A 107 2.87 41.15 -35.44
N LEU A 108 2.52 41.93 -36.48
CA LEU A 108 2.13 41.38 -37.78
C LEU A 108 3.33 40.72 -38.50
N TYR A 109 4.54 41.25 -38.33
CA TYR A 109 5.76 40.66 -38.91
C TYR A 109 6.10 39.30 -38.28
N HIS A 110 5.96 39.18 -36.96
CA HIS A 110 6.33 37.96 -36.22
C HIS A 110 5.20 36.93 -36.11
N ALA A 111 3.96 37.38 -35.94
CA ALA A 111 2.80 36.54 -35.64
C ALA A 111 1.67 36.67 -36.67
N GLY A 112 1.81 37.48 -37.73
CA GLY A 112 0.73 37.72 -38.69
C GLY A 112 0.28 36.48 -39.45
N GLU A 113 1.19 35.58 -39.80
CA GLU A 113 0.85 34.29 -40.43
C GLU A 113 0.19 33.34 -39.42
N LEU A 114 0.72 33.26 -38.20
CA LEU A 114 0.18 32.45 -37.11
C LEU A 114 -1.26 32.87 -36.74
N LEU A 115 -1.54 34.17 -36.74
CA LEU A 115 -2.86 34.75 -36.46
C LEU A 115 -3.78 34.74 -37.69
N ALA A 116 -3.38 34.07 -38.79
CA ALA A 116 -4.10 34.02 -40.07
C ALA A 116 -4.41 35.40 -40.68
N LEU A 117 -3.67 36.44 -40.29
CA LEU A 117 -3.80 37.79 -40.82
C LEU A 117 -3.03 37.97 -42.13
N LEU A 118 -1.92 37.26 -42.29
CA LEU A 118 -1.06 37.30 -43.47
C LEU A 118 -0.94 35.93 -44.14
N ASN A 119 -0.90 35.94 -45.47
CA ASN A 119 -0.50 34.77 -46.28
C ASN A 119 1.04 34.66 -46.36
N GLN A 120 1.57 33.53 -46.84
CA GLN A 120 3.00 33.26 -47.08
C GLN A 120 3.72 34.36 -47.87
N ARG A 121 2.99 35.11 -48.70
CA ARG A 121 3.51 36.27 -49.46
C ARG A 121 3.41 37.61 -48.72
N LYS A 122 3.15 37.60 -47.40
CA LYS A 122 2.97 38.78 -46.54
C LYS A 122 1.85 39.75 -47.00
N HIS A 123 0.84 39.21 -47.68
CA HIS A 123 -0.39 39.93 -48.04
C HIS A 123 -1.49 39.64 -47.02
N PHE A 124 -2.33 40.63 -46.71
CA PHE A 124 -3.49 40.46 -45.84
C PHE A 124 -4.49 39.46 -46.42
N VAL A 125 -4.97 38.53 -45.60
CA VAL A 125 -6.01 37.57 -45.98
C VAL A 125 -7.37 38.21 -45.73
N THR A 126 -8.29 38.14 -46.70
CA THR A 126 -9.66 38.71 -46.63
C THR A 126 -10.61 37.89 -45.74
N GLN A 127 -10.15 37.42 -44.58
CA GLN A 127 -10.94 36.58 -43.67
C GLN A 127 -11.39 37.33 -42.39
N MET A 128 -11.37 38.67 -42.44
CA MET A 128 -11.93 39.54 -41.39
C MET A 128 -13.13 40.35 -41.91
N LEU A 129 -14.17 39.63 -42.33
CA LEU A 129 -15.57 40.04 -42.30
C LEU A 129 -16.40 38.82 -41.91
#